data_AF-A0A8H3GC79-F1
#
_entry.id   AF-A0A8H3GC79-F1
#
_cell.length_a   1.000
_cell.length_b   1.000
_cell.length_c   1.000
_cell.angle_alpha   90.00
_cell.angle_beta   90.00
_cell.angle_gamma   90.00
#
_symmetry.space_group_name_H-M   'P 1'
#
loop_
_entity.id
_entity.type
_entity.pdbx_description
1 polymer ?
#
loop_
_entity_poly.entity_id
_entity_poly.type
_entity_poly.pdbx_seq_one_letter_code
_entity_poly.pdbx_strand_id
1 'polypeptide(L)'
;MRFSVVSVSLLAALAQLVSAVPTLERRASATEKPTIGYAAQGGTTGGIGGTTVTVTSLAALTSAVADDKAKVVYVSGTISGNTVVKVGSNTSILGKSGASLVGVGLRVNKKNNVIIRNLKISKVLASAGDAVGIQEASKVWIDHLDLSSDRDHDKDFYDGLLDVTHGSTYVSITNSHLHDHFKASLVGHSDNNESEDKKITVTYALNKFSNLNSRM
;
A
#
# COMPACT_ATOMS: atom_id res chain seq x y z
N MET A 1 6.11 77.22 -36.90
CA MET A 1 5.53 75.96 -36.37
C MET A 1 6.69 75.04 -36.01
N ARG A 2 6.91 74.78 -34.72
CA ARG A 2 7.99 73.90 -34.21
C ARG A 2 7.34 72.56 -33.85
N PHE A 3 7.70 71.48 -34.54
CA PHE A 3 7.24 70.13 -34.23
C PHE A 3 8.13 69.52 -33.15
N SER A 4 7.51 69.06 -32.06
CA SER A 4 8.14 68.34 -30.96
C SER A 4 8.06 66.84 -31.26
N VAL A 5 9.21 66.14 -31.24
CA VAL A 5 9.27 64.68 -31.40
C VAL A 5 9.36 64.07 -30.01
N VAL A 6 8.27 63.46 -29.55
CA VAL A 6 8.25 62.67 -28.32
C VAL A 6 8.80 61.28 -28.66
N SER A 7 9.95 60.94 -28.11
CA SER A 7 10.52 59.58 -28.18
C SER A 7 9.88 58.72 -27.10
N VAL A 8 9.20 57.65 -27.49
CA VAL A 8 8.64 56.64 -26.58
C VAL A 8 9.65 55.50 -26.44
N SER A 9 10.30 55.42 -25.28
CA SER A 9 11.20 54.32 -24.92
C SER A 9 10.36 53.12 -24.47
N LEU A 10 10.31 52.06 -25.28
CA LEU A 10 9.65 50.80 -24.92
C LEU A 10 10.60 49.96 -24.06
N LEU A 11 10.37 49.91 -22.76
CA LEU A 11 11.11 49.04 -21.83
C LEU A 11 10.54 47.62 -21.91
N ALA A 12 11.25 46.70 -22.58
CA ALA A 12 10.88 45.30 -22.64
C ALA A 12 11.26 44.60 -21.32
N ALA A 13 10.28 44.32 -20.47
CA ALA A 13 10.47 43.46 -19.30
C ALA A 13 10.41 41.98 -19.73
N LEU A 14 11.57 41.32 -19.78
CA LEU A 14 11.62 39.85 -19.89
C LEU A 14 11.25 39.23 -18.53
N ALA A 15 10.00 38.79 -18.39
CA ALA A 15 9.62 37.90 -17.30
C ALA A 15 10.22 36.51 -17.58
N GLN A 16 11.20 36.10 -16.78
CA GLN A 16 11.66 34.71 -16.77
C GLN A 16 10.57 33.86 -16.10
N LEU A 17 9.80 33.15 -16.92
CA LEU A 17 8.93 32.06 -16.47
C LEU A 17 9.82 30.90 -16.03
N VAL A 18 10.15 30.84 -14.74
CA VAL A 18 10.67 29.62 -14.12
C VAL A 18 9.54 28.61 -14.15
N SER A 19 9.61 27.67 -15.09
CA SER A 19 8.79 26.46 -15.08
C SER A 19 9.15 25.67 -13.82
N ALA A 20 8.34 25.81 -12.77
CA ALA A 20 8.33 24.87 -11.67
C ALA A 20 7.74 23.57 -12.20
N VAL A 21 8.58 22.75 -12.85
CA VAL A 21 8.22 21.35 -13.09
C VAL A 21 7.96 20.77 -11.71
N PRO A 22 6.73 20.32 -11.39
CA PRO A 22 6.49 19.69 -10.11
C PRO A 22 7.44 18.51 -10.04
N THR A 23 8.40 18.56 -9.12
CA THR A 23 9.13 17.38 -8.71
C THR A 23 8.07 16.37 -8.31
N LEU A 24 7.98 15.27 -9.03
CA LEU A 24 7.13 14.15 -8.65
C LEU A 24 7.56 13.74 -7.24
N GLU A 25 6.77 14.17 -6.26
CA GLU A 25 6.86 13.74 -4.88
C GLU A 25 6.98 12.22 -4.87
N ARG A 26 7.92 11.72 -4.07
CA ARG A 26 8.22 10.29 -3.95
C ARG A 26 6.91 9.54 -3.65
N ARG A 27 6.52 8.57 -4.49
CA ARG A 27 5.24 7.83 -4.46
C ARG A 27 4.79 7.28 -3.08
N ALA A 28 5.69 7.20 -2.09
CA ALA A 28 5.34 6.94 -0.70
C ALA A 28 6.27 7.71 0.26
N SER A 29 5.74 8.66 1.02
CA SER A 29 6.46 9.36 2.08
C SER A 29 6.42 8.60 3.41
N ALA A 30 7.48 8.72 4.23
CA ALA A 30 7.54 8.14 5.58
C ALA A 30 6.58 8.81 6.57
N THR A 31 6.14 10.04 6.27
CA THR A 31 5.31 10.87 7.15
C THR A 31 3.84 10.89 6.74
N GLU A 32 3.49 10.22 5.65
CA GLU A 32 2.15 10.24 5.10
C GLU A 32 1.19 9.36 5.92
N LYS A 33 -0.07 9.79 5.97
CA LYS A 33 -1.15 9.14 6.71
C LYS A 33 -2.38 9.04 5.80
N PRO A 34 -3.28 8.06 6.03
CA PRO A 34 -4.54 8.03 5.32
C PRO A 34 -5.35 9.29 5.65
N THR A 35 -5.93 9.92 4.63
CA THR A 35 -6.81 11.08 4.77
C THR A 35 -8.30 10.72 4.61
N ILE A 36 -8.59 9.51 4.16
CA ILE A 36 -9.94 8.98 3.95
C ILE A 36 -10.09 7.58 4.56
N GLY A 37 -11.35 7.19 4.78
CA GLY A 37 -11.71 5.84 5.20
C GLY A 37 -11.45 5.55 6.69
N TYR A 38 -11.81 4.33 7.09
CA TYR A 38 -11.72 3.92 8.48
C TYR A 38 -10.29 3.93 9.06
N ALA A 39 -9.24 3.75 8.26
CA ALA A 39 -7.86 3.86 8.74
C ALA A 39 -7.50 5.30 9.13
N ALA A 40 -8.05 6.31 8.42
CA ALA A 40 -7.94 7.71 8.79
C ALA A 40 -8.71 7.99 10.08
N GLN A 41 -9.96 7.53 10.17
CA GLN A 41 -10.78 7.64 11.38
C GLN A 41 -10.10 7.00 12.61
N GLY A 42 -9.43 5.86 12.42
CA GLY A 42 -8.67 5.16 13.46
C GLY A 42 -7.36 5.83 13.87
N GLY A 43 -6.92 6.86 13.15
CA GLY A 43 -5.68 7.59 13.40
C GLY A 43 -4.43 6.78 13.07
N THR A 44 -4.44 6.04 11.96
CA THR A 44 -3.29 5.23 11.52
C THR A 44 -2.09 6.12 11.20
N THR A 45 -0.92 5.80 11.77
CA THR A 45 0.35 6.51 11.60
C THR A 45 1.50 5.62 11.15
N GLY A 46 1.33 4.29 11.18
CA GLY A 46 2.39 3.34 10.87
C GLY A 46 3.63 3.56 11.74
N GLY A 47 4.79 3.63 11.10
CA GLY A 47 6.09 3.81 11.73
C GLY A 47 6.62 5.24 11.84
N ILE A 48 5.76 6.25 11.71
CA ILE A 48 6.18 7.67 11.81
C ILE A 48 6.95 7.92 13.12
N GLY A 49 8.10 8.59 13.00
CA GLY A 49 9.00 8.87 14.13
C GLY A 49 9.88 7.69 14.56
N GLY A 50 9.72 6.54 13.91
CA GLY A 50 10.49 5.33 14.14
C GLY A 50 11.83 5.29 13.42
N THR A 51 12.56 4.19 13.65
CA THR A 51 13.80 3.89 12.91
C THR A 51 13.51 3.67 11.43
N THR A 52 14.51 3.91 10.58
CA THR A 52 14.37 3.73 9.13
C THR A 52 15.41 2.76 8.62
N VAL A 53 15.01 1.80 7.80
CA VAL A 53 15.90 0.83 7.16
C VAL A 53 15.49 0.57 5.71
N THR A 54 16.45 0.26 4.84
CA THR A 54 16.17 -0.27 3.49
C THR A 54 16.51 -1.75 3.45
N VAL A 55 15.63 -2.57 2.90
CA VAL A 55 15.80 -4.01 2.74
C VAL A 55 15.79 -4.39 1.25
N THR A 56 16.62 -5.37 0.91
CA THR A 56 16.80 -5.88 -0.46
C THR A 56 16.74 -7.42 -0.51
N SER A 57 16.45 -8.08 0.62
CA SER A 57 16.37 -9.53 0.71
C SER A 57 15.24 -9.97 1.63
N LEU A 58 14.76 -11.20 1.45
CA LEU A 58 13.68 -11.77 2.25
C LEU A 58 14.03 -11.86 3.74
N ALA A 59 15.26 -12.26 4.05
CA ALA A 59 15.74 -12.33 5.43
C ALA A 59 15.74 -10.93 6.07
N ALA A 60 16.26 -9.92 5.38
CA ALA A 60 16.29 -8.54 5.89
C ALA A 60 14.88 -7.97 6.06
N LEU A 61 13.96 -8.21 5.10
CA LEU A 61 12.56 -7.82 5.22
C LEU A 61 11.92 -8.47 6.46
N THR A 62 12.04 -9.79 6.59
CA THR A 62 11.48 -10.55 7.70
C THR A 62 11.96 -10.04 9.05
N SER A 63 13.28 -9.82 9.21
CA SER A 63 13.83 -9.30 10.46
C SER A 63 13.40 -7.87 10.75
N ALA A 64 13.36 -7.00 9.73
CA ALA A 64 13.06 -5.57 9.92
C ALA A 64 11.63 -5.29 10.37
N VAL A 65 10.68 -6.18 10.07
CA VAL A 65 9.24 -5.97 10.36
C VAL A 65 8.72 -6.79 11.54
N ALA A 66 9.55 -7.60 12.19
CA ALA A 66 9.08 -8.62 13.14
C ALA A 66 8.61 -8.07 14.50
N ASP A 67 9.26 -7.03 15.02
CA ASP A 67 8.92 -6.45 16.32
C ASP A 67 7.77 -5.43 16.23
N ASP A 68 7.39 -4.82 17.36
CA ASP A 68 6.29 -3.84 17.43
C ASP A 68 6.77 -2.38 17.64
N LYS A 69 8.08 -2.12 17.55
CA LYS A 69 8.65 -0.77 17.69
C LYS A 69 8.30 0.08 16.47
N ALA A 70 8.20 1.40 16.62
CA ALA A 70 7.98 2.26 15.48
C ALA A 70 9.12 2.14 14.45
N LYS A 71 8.80 1.82 13.18
CA LYS A 71 9.78 1.76 12.09
C LYS A 71 9.22 1.94 10.68
N VAL A 72 10.05 2.49 9.82
CA VAL A 72 9.83 2.62 8.38
C VAL A 72 10.80 1.68 7.65
N VAL A 73 10.25 0.70 6.94
CA VAL A 73 11.01 -0.28 6.17
C VAL A 73 10.82 0.01 4.69
N TYR A 74 11.88 0.45 4.03
CA TYR A 74 11.88 0.64 2.58
C TYR A 74 12.26 -0.66 1.88
N VAL A 75 11.41 -1.15 0.99
CA VAL A 75 11.77 -2.27 0.10
C VAL A 75 12.41 -1.72 -1.17
N SER A 76 13.54 -2.28 -1.58
CA SER A 76 14.26 -1.86 -2.78
C SER A 76 14.55 -3.04 -3.69
N GLY A 77 14.18 -2.91 -4.97
CA GLY A 77 14.30 -3.98 -5.95
C GLY A 77 13.28 -5.10 -5.74
N THR A 78 13.58 -6.26 -6.31
CA THR A 78 12.73 -7.45 -6.23
C THR A 78 13.20 -8.37 -5.10
N ILE A 79 12.28 -8.76 -4.22
CA ILE A 79 12.47 -9.79 -3.21
C ILE A 79 11.57 -10.97 -3.56
N SER A 80 12.15 -12.16 -3.71
CA SER A 80 11.42 -13.38 -4.08
C SER A 80 11.45 -14.41 -2.96
N GLY A 81 10.47 -15.30 -2.95
CA GLY A 81 10.34 -16.39 -1.98
C GLY A 81 9.07 -17.20 -2.20
N ASN A 82 8.73 -18.02 -1.22
CA ASN A 82 7.46 -18.75 -1.16
C ASN A 82 6.98 -18.77 0.30
N THR A 83 6.56 -17.62 0.81
CA THR A 83 6.24 -17.45 2.22
C THR A 83 5.35 -16.23 2.47
N VAL A 84 4.87 -16.09 3.70
CA VAL A 84 4.16 -14.90 4.17
C VAL A 84 4.94 -14.30 5.34
N VAL A 85 5.39 -13.06 5.18
CA VAL A 85 6.10 -12.31 6.22
C VAL A 85 5.10 -11.70 7.19
N LYS A 86 5.27 -11.99 8.48
CA LYS A 86 4.44 -11.39 9.55
C LYS A 86 4.94 -9.99 9.88
N VAL A 87 4.06 -9.02 9.81
CA VAL A 87 4.35 -7.60 10.05
C VAL A 87 3.86 -7.21 11.45
N GLY A 88 4.76 -6.75 12.30
CA GLY A 88 4.45 -6.24 13.64
C GLY A 88 3.87 -4.84 13.63
N SER A 89 3.40 -4.40 14.80
CA SER A 89 2.73 -3.11 14.99
C SER A 89 3.67 -1.92 14.73
N ASN A 90 3.08 -0.75 14.51
CA ASN A 90 3.78 0.52 14.32
C ASN A 90 4.80 0.48 13.16
N THR A 91 4.39 -0.13 12.05
CA THR A 91 5.28 -0.39 10.91
C THR A 91 4.75 0.31 9.66
N SER A 92 5.62 1.01 8.95
CA SER A 92 5.37 1.45 7.57
C SER A 92 6.28 0.68 6.62
N ILE A 93 5.73 -0.16 5.73
CA ILE A 93 6.47 -0.81 4.65
C ILE A 93 6.23 -0.01 3.37
N LEU A 94 7.27 0.60 2.83
CA LEU A 94 7.19 1.50 1.68
C LEU A 94 8.08 0.99 0.55
N GLY A 95 7.53 0.70 -0.62
CA GLY A 95 8.35 0.35 -1.77
C GLY A 95 9.07 1.57 -2.34
N LYS A 96 10.34 1.40 -2.74
CA LYS A 96 11.02 2.32 -3.65
C LYS A 96 10.52 2.10 -5.09
N SER A 97 10.97 2.93 -6.02
CA SER A 97 10.62 2.78 -7.44
C SER A 97 10.92 1.35 -7.93
N GLY A 98 9.91 0.68 -8.48
CA GLY A 98 10.02 -0.68 -8.99
C GLY A 98 10.13 -1.79 -7.93
N ALA A 99 9.93 -1.47 -6.64
CA ALA A 99 9.99 -2.48 -5.59
C ALA A 99 8.88 -3.54 -5.74
N SER A 100 9.25 -4.81 -5.63
CA SER A 100 8.33 -5.93 -5.82
C SER A 100 8.61 -7.10 -4.89
N LEU A 101 7.55 -7.75 -4.44
CA LEU A 101 7.57 -9.03 -3.75
C LEU A 101 6.98 -10.10 -4.70
N VAL A 102 7.72 -11.18 -4.96
CA VAL A 102 7.30 -12.27 -5.86
C VAL A 102 7.26 -13.57 -5.08
N GLY A 103 6.09 -14.16 -4.93
CA GLY A 103 5.83 -15.32 -4.08
C GLY A 103 5.93 -15.04 -2.58
N VAL A 104 6.02 -13.77 -2.19
CA VAL A 104 6.11 -13.34 -0.78
C VAL A 104 4.91 -12.49 -0.42
N GLY A 105 4.03 -13.01 0.43
CA GLY A 105 2.90 -12.27 1.00
C GLY A 105 3.28 -11.50 2.26
N LEU A 106 2.41 -10.59 2.69
CA LEU A 106 2.53 -9.84 3.95
C LEU A 106 1.30 -10.09 4.83
N ARG A 107 1.50 -10.36 6.13
CA ARG A 107 0.40 -10.60 7.06
C ARG A 107 0.48 -9.75 8.32
N VAL A 108 -0.56 -8.95 8.54
CA VAL A 108 -0.81 -8.19 9.77
C VAL A 108 -1.78 -9.01 10.61
N ASN A 109 -1.28 -9.73 11.62
CA ASN A 109 -2.09 -10.67 12.42
C ASN A 109 -2.00 -10.35 13.90
N LYS A 110 -3.12 -9.98 14.54
CA LYS A 110 -3.18 -9.50 15.94
C LYS A 110 -2.26 -8.30 16.18
N LYS A 111 -2.22 -7.39 15.22
CA LYS A 111 -1.34 -6.20 15.21
C LYS A 111 -2.13 -4.94 14.92
N ASN A 112 -1.51 -3.80 15.17
CA ASN A 112 -2.14 -2.51 15.04
C ASN A 112 -1.20 -1.47 14.43
N ASN A 113 -1.78 -0.46 13.78
CA ASN A 113 -1.05 0.71 13.28
C ASN A 113 0.00 0.34 12.22
N VAL A 114 -0.45 -0.15 11.07
CA VAL A 114 0.41 -0.60 9.96
C VAL A 114 0.07 0.13 8.67
N ILE A 115 1.09 0.55 7.93
CA ILE A 115 0.97 1.15 6.60
C ILE A 115 1.77 0.30 5.61
N ILE A 116 1.18 -0.08 4.47
CA ILE A 116 1.88 -0.80 3.39
C ILE A 116 1.59 -0.08 2.08
N ARG A 117 2.62 0.44 1.42
CA ARG A 117 2.44 1.32 0.25
C ARG A 117 3.46 1.18 -0.86
N ASN A 118 3.02 1.52 -2.08
CA ASN A 118 3.85 1.61 -3.29
C ASN A 118 4.64 0.33 -3.57
N LEU A 119 3.99 -0.82 -3.51
CA LEU A 119 4.60 -2.14 -3.68
C LEU A 119 3.82 -2.99 -4.67
N LYS A 120 4.56 -3.74 -5.48
CA LYS A 120 4.01 -4.85 -6.26
C LYS A 120 4.10 -6.13 -5.43
N ILE A 121 3.02 -6.89 -5.29
CA ILE A 121 3.05 -8.21 -4.67
C ILE A 121 2.39 -9.18 -5.64
N SER A 122 3.11 -10.22 -6.03
CA SER A 122 2.60 -11.14 -7.05
C SER A 122 2.92 -12.60 -6.81
N LYS A 123 2.10 -13.49 -7.40
CA LYS A 123 2.35 -14.95 -7.47
C LYS A 123 2.50 -15.64 -6.10
N VAL A 124 1.76 -15.19 -5.09
CA VAL A 124 1.79 -15.83 -3.76
C VAL A 124 0.97 -17.10 -3.81
N LEU A 125 1.64 -18.25 -3.76
CA LEU A 125 1.00 -19.57 -3.81
C LEU A 125 0.02 -19.76 -2.66
N ALA A 126 -1.10 -20.45 -2.92
CA ALA A 126 -2.08 -20.77 -1.87
C ALA A 126 -1.46 -21.49 -0.67
N SER A 127 -0.43 -22.32 -0.91
CA SER A 127 0.32 -23.02 0.14
C SER A 127 1.10 -22.09 1.09
N ALA A 128 1.43 -20.86 0.65
CA ALA A 128 2.02 -19.83 1.50
C ALA A 128 0.93 -18.97 2.17
N GLY A 129 -0.09 -18.57 1.40
CA GLY A 129 -1.23 -17.77 1.86
C GLY A 129 -1.59 -16.67 0.85
N ASP A 130 -2.07 -15.54 1.36
CA ASP A 130 -2.53 -14.41 0.56
C ASP A 130 -1.39 -13.43 0.22
N ALA A 131 -1.58 -12.59 -0.80
CA ALA A 131 -0.63 -11.51 -1.07
C ALA A 131 -0.57 -10.50 0.10
N VAL A 132 -1.73 -10.16 0.67
CA VAL A 132 -1.88 -9.37 1.88
C VAL A 132 -2.99 -9.98 2.75
N GLY A 133 -2.66 -10.37 3.98
CA GLY A 133 -3.64 -10.84 4.97
C GLY A 133 -3.73 -9.91 6.17
N ILE A 134 -4.92 -9.47 6.52
CA ILE A 134 -5.20 -8.62 7.68
C ILE A 134 -6.17 -9.39 8.60
N GLN A 135 -5.69 -9.79 9.78
CA GLN A 135 -6.38 -10.74 10.66
C GLN A 135 -6.35 -10.23 12.09
N GLU A 136 -7.51 -10.06 12.73
CA GLU A 136 -7.63 -9.56 14.11
C GLU A 136 -6.80 -8.28 14.34
N ALA A 137 -6.75 -7.43 13.32
CA ALA A 137 -5.88 -6.26 13.28
C ALA A 137 -6.68 -4.96 13.33
N SER A 138 -6.02 -3.87 13.70
CA SER A 138 -6.65 -2.55 13.67
C SER A 138 -5.75 -1.46 13.11
N LYS A 139 -6.34 -0.42 12.52
CA LYS A 139 -5.62 0.76 12.03
C LYS A 139 -4.59 0.37 10.97
N VAL A 140 -5.08 -0.17 9.85
CA VAL A 140 -4.25 -0.67 8.76
C VAL A 140 -4.58 0.09 7.48
N TRP A 141 -3.55 0.68 6.86
CA TRP A 141 -3.68 1.38 5.59
C TRP A 141 -2.87 0.69 4.50
N ILE A 142 -3.58 0.19 3.49
CA ILE A 142 -3.02 -0.40 2.28
C ILE A 142 -3.25 0.60 1.14
N ASP A 143 -2.18 1.08 0.51
CA ASP A 143 -2.34 2.13 -0.51
C ASP A 143 -1.32 2.08 -1.64
N HIS A 144 -1.78 2.31 -2.88
CA HIS A 144 -0.95 2.19 -4.08
C HIS A 144 -0.23 0.84 -4.17
N LEU A 145 -0.91 -0.26 -3.84
CA LEU A 145 -0.43 -1.60 -4.15
C LEU A 145 -0.84 -2.03 -5.55
N ASP A 146 -0.03 -2.87 -6.15
CA ASP A 146 -0.31 -3.60 -7.39
C ASP A 146 -0.23 -5.09 -7.01
N LEU A 147 -1.39 -5.75 -7.00
CA LEU A 147 -1.59 -7.09 -6.48
C LEU A 147 -2.09 -7.99 -7.60
N SER A 148 -1.34 -9.03 -7.92
CA SER A 148 -1.66 -9.89 -9.07
C SER A 148 -1.10 -11.30 -8.98
N SER A 149 -1.64 -12.20 -9.80
CA SER A 149 -1.09 -13.53 -9.98
C SER A 149 -1.03 -13.87 -11.47
N ASP A 150 -1.65 -14.97 -11.89
CA ASP A 150 -2.12 -15.25 -13.25
C ASP A 150 -3.43 -16.04 -13.11
N ARG A 151 -4.01 -16.40 -14.27
CA ARG A 151 -5.20 -17.25 -14.36
C ARG A 151 -4.96 -18.46 -15.25
N ASP A 152 -3.70 -18.88 -15.38
CA ASP A 152 -3.29 -19.99 -16.25
C ASP A 152 -3.41 -21.36 -15.56
N HIS A 153 -3.94 -21.35 -14.33
CA HIS A 153 -4.13 -22.49 -13.44
C HIS A 153 -5.57 -22.50 -12.90
N ASP A 154 -5.93 -23.51 -12.11
CA ASP A 154 -7.20 -23.50 -11.41
C ASP A 154 -7.26 -22.41 -10.32
N LYS A 155 -8.47 -22.16 -9.82
CA LYS A 155 -8.76 -21.10 -8.85
C LYS A 155 -8.10 -21.28 -7.49
N ASP A 156 -7.58 -22.47 -7.16
CA ASP A 156 -7.03 -22.81 -5.85
C ASP A 156 -5.50 -22.94 -5.88
N PHE A 157 -4.86 -22.77 -7.06
CA PHE A 157 -3.41 -22.63 -7.16
C PHE A 157 -2.89 -21.41 -6.37
N TYR A 158 -3.66 -20.32 -6.40
CA TYR A 158 -3.49 -19.15 -5.54
C TYR A 158 -4.72 -18.98 -4.62
N ASP A 159 -4.56 -18.33 -3.45
CA ASP A 159 -5.69 -18.03 -2.56
C ASP A 159 -6.22 -16.59 -2.71
N GLY A 160 -6.22 -15.76 -1.67
CA GLY A 160 -6.63 -14.35 -1.75
C GLY A 160 -5.53 -13.41 -2.26
N LEU A 161 -5.88 -12.29 -2.91
CA LEU A 161 -4.92 -11.17 -3.01
C LEU A 161 -4.90 -10.39 -1.71
N LEU A 162 -6.05 -9.87 -1.26
CA LEU A 162 -6.11 -8.99 -0.10
C LEU A 162 -7.28 -9.37 0.80
N ASP A 163 -7.02 -10.06 1.89
CA ASP A 163 -8.08 -10.56 2.77
C ASP A 163 -8.10 -9.82 4.11
N VAL A 164 -9.30 -9.47 4.58
CA VAL A 164 -9.57 -8.80 5.86
C VAL A 164 -10.52 -9.64 6.69
N THR A 165 -10.02 -10.27 7.74
CA THR A 165 -10.74 -11.32 8.49
C THR A 165 -10.56 -11.15 9.99
N HIS A 166 -11.24 -12.00 10.76
CA HIS A 166 -11.16 -12.06 12.22
C HIS A 166 -11.45 -10.70 12.88
N GLY A 167 -12.59 -10.09 12.56
CA GLY A 167 -13.00 -8.87 13.26
C GLY A 167 -12.07 -7.67 13.06
N SER A 168 -11.29 -7.60 11.99
CA SER A 168 -10.34 -6.51 11.77
C SER A 168 -11.04 -5.16 11.58
N THR A 169 -10.53 -4.11 12.24
CA THR A 169 -11.19 -2.79 12.31
C THR A 169 -10.30 -1.67 11.78
N TYR A 170 -10.88 -0.54 11.39
CA TYR A 170 -10.12 0.62 10.94
C TYR A 170 -9.17 0.31 9.78
N VAL A 171 -9.64 -0.47 8.81
CA VAL A 171 -8.88 -0.83 7.62
C VAL A 171 -9.27 0.08 6.46
N SER A 172 -8.30 0.55 5.69
CA SER A 172 -8.56 1.24 4.42
C SER A 172 -7.61 0.74 3.35
N ILE A 173 -8.19 0.44 2.19
CA ILE A 173 -7.52 -0.06 1.01
C ILE A 173 -7.80 0.96 -0.07
N THR A 174 -6.78 1.71 -0.49
CA THR A 174 -6.96 2.85 -1.37
C THR A 174 -6.00 2.85 -2.55
N ASN A 175 -6.40 3.43 -3.68
CA ASN A 175 -5.57 3.62 -4.87
C ASN A 175 -4.79 2.38 -5.35
N SER A 176 -5.27 1.18 -5.02
CA SER A 176 -4.58 -0.08 -5.29
C SER A 176 -5.18 -0.76 -6.52
N HIS A 177 -4.38 -1.49 -7.26
CA HIS A 177 -4.79 -2.24 -8.43
C HIS A 177 -4.74 -3.73 -8.10
N LEU A 178 -5.91 -4.37 -8.03
CA LEU A 178 -6.04 -5.81 -7.88
C LEU A 178 -6.41 -6.39 -9.25
N HIS A 179 -5.60 -7.33 -9.76
CA HIS A 179 -5.83 -7.85 -11.10
C HIS A 179 -5.25 -9.24 -11.36
N ASP A 180 -5.68 -9.84 -12.47
CA ASP A 180 -5.16 -11.10 -12.99
C ASP A 180 -5.14 -12.22 -11.93
N HIS A 181 -6.29 -12.47 -11.31
CA HIS A 181 -6.40 -13.39 -10.17
C HIS A 181 -7.82 -13.94 -9.99
N PHE A 182 -7.98 -15.08 -9.31
CA PHE A 182 -9.30 -15.68 -9.11
C PHE A 182 -10.09 -15.07 -7.93
N LYS A 183 -9.54 -15.10 -6.71
CA LYS A 183 -10.20 -14.66 -5.47
C LYS A 183 -9.60 -13.33 -5.00
N ALA A 184 -10.20 -12.20 -5.35
CA ALA A 184 -9.54 -10.91 -5.17
C ALA A 184 -9.42 -10.50 -3.70
N SER A 185 -10.53 -10.23 -3.02
CA SER A 185 -10.51 -9.70 -1.66
C SER A 185 -11.66 -10.20 -0.79
N LEU A 186 -11.36 -10.98 0.24
CA LEU A 186 -12.34 -11.50 1.20
C LEU A 186 -12.49 -10.55 2.41
N VAL A 187 -13.73 -10.33 2.85
CA VAL A 187 -14.03 -9.62 4.09
C VAL A 187 -14.93 -10.51 4.97
N GLY A 188 -14.39 -11.00 6.08
CA GLY A 188 -15.03 -12.04 6.91
C GLY A 188 -14.86 -13.45 6.31
N HIS A 189 -14.43 -14.43 7.10
CA HIS A 189 -13.95 -15.71 6.57
C HIS A 189 -14.90 -16.90 6.77
N SER A 190 -15.93 -16.75 7.60
CA SER A 190 -16.87 -17.83 7.92
C SER A 190 -18.16 -17.27 8.50
N ASP A 191 -19.30 -17.81 8.05
CA ASP A 191 -20.61 -17.52 8.62
C ASP A 191 -20.70 -17.90 10.11
N ASN A 192 -19.89 -18.87 10.56
CA ASN A 192 -19.81 -19.27 11.97
C ASN A 192 -18.98 -18.30 12.82
N ASN A 193 -18.36 -17.28 12.22
CA ASN A 193 -17.54 -16.28 12.91
C ASN A 193 -18.27 -14.93 13.10
N GLU A 194 -19.59 -14.91 12.91
CA GLU A 194 -20.42 -13.71 12.94
C GLU A 194 -20.22 -12.86 14.21
N SER A 195 -20.08 -13.50 15.38
CA SER A 195 -19.92 -12.79 16.66
C SER A 195 -18.64 -11.95 16.72
N GLU A 196 -17.55 -12.43 16.11
CA GLU A 196 -16.31 -11.70 15.97
C GLU A 196 -16.39 -10.66 14.84
N ASP A 197 -16.99 -11.02 13.70
CA ASP A 197 -16.92 -10.24 12.46
C ASP A 197 -17.88 -9.03 12.42
N LYS A 198 -18.84 -8.93 13.36
CA LYS A 198 -19.73 -7.75 13.51
C LYS A 198 -19.00 -6.40 13.64
N LYS A 199 -17.75 -6.42 14.12
CA LYS A 199 -16.95 -5.22 14.31
C LYS A 199 -16.12 -4.84 13.07
N ILE A 200 -16.10 -5.66 12.02
CA ILE A 200 -15.28 -5.41 10.84
C ILE A 200 -15.62 -4.04 10.23
N THR A 201 -14.60 -3.23 10.00
CA THR A 201 -14.72 -1.92 9.35
C THR A 201 -13.62 -1.76 8.30
N VAL A 202 -14.03 -1.77 7.03
CA VAL A 202 -13.14 -1.70 5.86
C VAL A 202 -13.64 -0.63 4.91
N THR A 203 -12.73 0.21 4.41
CA THR A 203 -13.01 1.13 3.30
C THR A 203 -12.22 0.68 2.08
N TYR A 204 -12.90 0.50 0.95
CA TYR A 204 -12.29 0.48 -0.38
C TYR A 204 -12.56 1.82 -1.07
N ALA A 205 -11.52 2.50 -1.55
CA ALA A 205 -11.71 3.75 -2.30
C ALA A 205 -10.64 3.91 -3.39
N LEU A 206 -11.05 4.33 -4.59
CA LEU A 206 -10.15 4.62 -5.71
C LEU A 206 -9.30 3.42 -6.18
N ASN A 207 -9.69 2.20 -5.79
CA ASN A 207 -9.04 0.99 -6.26
C ASN A 207 -9.47 0.65 -7.68
N LYS A 208 -8.58 0.03 -8.44
CA LYS A 208 -8.88 -0.57 -9.73
C LYS A 208 -8.96 -2.08 -9.56
N PHE A 209 -10.07 -2.67 -9.99
CA PHE A 209 -10.28 -4.10 -10.05
C PHE A 209 -10.40 -4.50 -11.52
N SER A 210 -9.56 -5.41 -12.02
CA SER A 210 -9.61 -5.81 -13.43
C SER A 210 -9.14 -7.23 -13.67
N ASN A 211 -9.82 -7.97 -14.56
CA ASN A 211 -9.50 -9.37 -14.86
C ASN A 211 -9.47 -10.27 -13.61
N LEU A 212 -10.52 -10.16 -12.79
CA LEU A 212 -10.71 -10.94 -11.57
C LEU A 212 -11.92 -11.87 -11.74
N ASN A 213 -11.94 -13.00 -11.03
CA ASN A 213 -13.08 -13.93 -11.08
C ASN A 213 -14.14 -13.66 -9.99
N SER A 214 -13.74 -13.39 -8.75
CA SER A 214 -14.68 -13.17 -7.64
C SER A 214 -14.08 -12.35 -6.49
N ARG A 215 -14.95 -11.96 -5.54
CA ARG A 215 -14.64 -11.22 -4.29
C ARG A 215 -14.13 -9.78 -4.50
N MET A 216 -14.97 -8.89 -5.06
CA MET A 216 -14.68 -7.45 -5.27
C MET A 216 -15.73 -6.55 -4.63
#